data_AF-A0A6L2JTJ0-F1
#
_entry.id   AF-A0A6L2JTJ0-F1
#
_cell.length_a   1.000
_cell.length_b   1.000
_cell.length_c   1.000
_cell.angle_alpha   90.00
_cell.angle_beta   90.00
_cell.angle_gamma   90.00
#
_symmetry.space_group_name_H-M   'P 1'
#
loop_
_entity.id
_entity.type
_entity.pdbx_description
1 polymer ?
#
loop_
_entity_poly.entity_id
_entity_poly.type
_entity_poly.pdbx_seq_one_letter_code
_entity_poly.pdbx_strand_id
1 'polypeptide(L)'
;MSSTTTQPPPSSGEGLPASLYILAAALCMLGFISLIYLYFNRWFAHAPSMQQQQHGLAATLNKWILDTLPKFTWSASESKAATQKFEDGFPNLSIPNAHGIRGEHVAFLASFSSPGVIFEQLSISYALPKLFISSFTLVLPFFPTGTSERMEEEGDIATAFTLARFLSNIPISRGGPTSVVIYDIHALQERFYFDDNVLPCFESGIPLLKSRLQQLPDSDNISIAFPDDGAWKRFHKQLQHFPMIICAKVREGDQRIVRIKEGDPKGRHVVIVDDLVQSGGTLIECQKVLAEHGATKVSAYVTHGVFPKRSWERFAHDKGGSPDSGLTYFWITDSCPLTVKEVKNKPPFEVLSLASSIAATLQI
;
A
#
# COMPACT_ATOMS: atom_id res chain seq x y z
N MET A 1 62.55 43.24 44.80
CA MET A 1 63.39 42.37 43.94
C MET A 1 62.72 41.01 43.91
N SER A 2 62.37 40.38 42.80
CA SER A 2 62.45 40.71 41.37
C SER A 2 61.52 39.72 40.63
N SER A 3 60.86 40.22 39.60
CA SER A 3 60.12 39.48 38.56
C SER A 3 60.98 38.43 37.84
N THR A 4 60.36 37.35 37.34
CA THR A 4 60.64 36.87 35.97
C THR A 4 59.55 35.95 35.44
N THR A 5 59.01 36.38 34.30
CA THR A 5 58.18 35.69 33.32
C THR A 5 59.02 34.69 32.51
N THR A 6 58.51 33.50 32.18
CA THR A 6 58.97 32.71 31.01
C THR A 6 57.87 31.78 30.47
N GLN A 7 57.77 31.76 29.14
CA GLN A 7 56.76 31.14 28.24
C GLN A 7 56.74 29.59 28.22
N PRO A 8 55.69 28.96 27.63
CA PRO A 8 55.71 27.55 27.27
C PRO A 8 56.45 27.28 25.93
N PRO A 9 57.06 26.10 25.74
CA PRO A 9 57.68 25.69 24.48
C PRO A 9 56.66 25.15 23.43
N PRO A 10 57.04 25.08 22.14
CA PRO A 10 56.14 24.87 21.01
C PRO A 10 55.90 23.38 20.67
N SER A 11 54.88 23.18 19.83
CA SER A 11 54.46 21.93 19.19
C SER A 11 55.56 21.19 18.41
N SER A 12 55.61 19.87 18.58
CA SER A 12 56.21 18.94 17.62
C SER A 12 55.18 17.86 17.30
N GLY A 13 54.72 17.84 16.05
CA GLY A 13 53.89 16.79 15.50
C GLY A 13 54.69 15.51 15.30
N GLU A 14 54.06 14.40 15.68
CA GLU A 14 54.33 13.05 15.20
C GLU A 14 52.92 12.50 14.90
N GLY A 15 52.55 12.19 13.66
CA GLY A 15 53.23 11.24 12.80
C GLY A 15 52.56 9.87 12.98
N LEU A 16 51.36 9.70 12.44
CA LEU A 16 50.68 8.39 12.41
C LEU A 16 51.48 7.42 11.52
N PRO A 17 51.79 6.19 11.99
CA PRO A 17 52.58 5.25 11.21
C PRO A 17 51.78 4.65 10.04
N ALA A 18 52.46 4.60 8.91
CA ALA A 18 52.03 4.08 7.63
C ALA A 18 51.78 2.57 7.65
N SER A 19 50.52 2.19 7.46
CA SER A 19 50.11 0.95 6.76
C SER A 19 48.75 1.13 6.08
N LEU A 20 48.50 2.36 5.62
CA LEU A 20 47.47 2.70 4.64
C LEU A 20 48.20 3.02 3.33
N TYR A 21 47.60 2.64 2.22
CA TYR A 21 48.03 2.79 0.82
C TYR A 21 48.80 1.61 0.23
N ILE A 22 48.01 0.81 -0.51
CA ILE A 22 48.26 -0.09 -1.65
C ILE A 22 47.32 -1.28 -1.35
N LEU A 23 46.09 -1.36 -1.86
CA LEU A 23 45.75 -1.44 -3.27
C LEU A 23 44.23 -1.20 -3.45
N ALA A 24 43.84 0.03 -3.79
CA ALA A 24 42.51 0.33 -4.34
C ALA A 24 42.66 0.45 -5.86
N ALA A 25 42.78 -0.69 -6.54
CA ALA A 25 42.57 -0.83 -7.98
C ALA A 25 42.64 -2.32 -8.33
N ALA A 26 41.46 -2.94 -8.46
CA ALA A 26 41.14 -4.21 -9.15
C ALA A 26 40.31 -5.12 -8.25
N LEU A 27 38.99 -4.95 -8.31
CA LEU A 27 37.97 -6.02 -8.35
C LEU A 27 36.59 -5.35 -8.27
N CYS A 28 36.25 -4.62 -9.34
CA CYS A 28 34.88 -4.64 -9.84
C CYS A 28 34.62 -6.08 -10.29
N MET A 29 33.80 -6.81 -9.54
CA MET A 29 32.96 -7.95 -9.92
C MET A 29 32.75 -8.82 -8.68
N LEU A 30 31.49 -9.21 -8.45
CA LEU A 30 30.98 -10.06 -7.37
C LEU A 30 30.60 -9.29 -6.10
N GLY A 31 29.32 -8.93 -6.03
CA GLY A 31 28.72 -8.28 -4.88
C GLY A 31 28.59 -9.19 -3.67
N PHE A 32 28.65 -8.61 -2.48
CA PHE A 32 27.95 -9.01 -1.26
C PHE A 32 27.99 -7.83 -0.26
N ILE A 33 26.99 -7.80 0.61
CA ILE A 33 26.51 -6.68 1.44
C ILE A 33 27.41 -6.38 2.66
N SER A 34 27.40 -5.10 3.04
CA SER A 34 28.20 -4.39 4.05
C SER A 34 27.88 -4.74 5.52
N LEU A 35 28.89 -4.55 6.38
CA LEU A 35 28.82 -4.46 7.84
C LEU A 35 29.38 -3.09 8.26
N ILE A 36 28.75 -2.35 9.18
CA ILE A 36 29.37 -1.36 10.09
C ILE A 36 28.39 -1.01 11.22
N TYR A 37 28.91 -0.96 12.45
CA TYR A 37 28.27 -0.48 13.69
C TYR A 37 29.01 0.79 14.13
N LEU A 38 28.35 1.80 14.74
CA LEU A 38 28.92 2.66 15.80
C LEU A 38 27.93 3.69 16.41
N TYR A 39 28.18 3.98 17.68
CA TYR A 39 27.58 4.95 18.62
C TYR A 39 27.61 6.43 18.14
N PHE A 40 26.64 7.27 18.58
CA PHE A 40 26.85 8.42 19.51
C PHE A 40 25.60 9.31 19.73
N ASN A 41 25.60 9.98 20.90
CA ASN A 41 24.64 11.00 21.35
C ASN A 41 25.28 12.41 21.25
N ARG A 42 24.43 13.44 21.06
CA ARG A 42 24.60 14.84 21.54
C ARG A 42 25.37 15.85 20.66
N TRP A 43 24.66 16.50 19.72
CA TRP A 43 24.83 17.89 19.23
C TRP A 43 23.78 18.07 18.12
N PHE A 44 22.79 18.95 18.22
CA PHE A 44 22.92 20.36 17.86
C PHE A 44 21.70 21.15 18.36
N ALA A 45 21.98 22.33 18.91
CA ALA A 45 21.07 23.48 18.97
C ALA A 45 21.65 24.57 18.03
N HIS A 46 20.76 25.39 17.45
CA HIS A 46 21.00 26.65 16.69
C HIS A 46 20.94 26.59 15.14
N ALA A 47 19.71 26.73 14.60
CA ALA A 47 19.21 27.81 13.70
C ALA A 47 19.92 28.11 12.32
N PRO A 48 19.37 28.98 11.43
CA PRO A 48 18.52 28.59 10.27
C PRO A 48 18.88 29.24 8.90
N SER A 49 18.10 28.90 7.85
CA SER A 49 17.67 29.74 6.69
C SER A 49 18.23 29.48 5.25
N MET A 50 17.32 29.77 4.28
CA MET A 50 17.41 29.88 2.81
C MET A 50 17.40 28.56 2.00
N GLN A 51 16.38 28.17 1.21
CA GLN A 51 15.41 28.89 0.34
C GLN A 51 16.02 29.62 -0.87
N GLN A 52 16.76 28.91 -1.72
CA GLN A 52 16.87 29.21 -3.17
C GLN A 52 17.62 28.09 -3.91
N GLN A 53 16.89 27.10 -4.45
CA GLN A 53 17.26 26.30 -5.64
C GLN A 53 16.12 25.34 -6.00
N GLN A 54 14.90 25.88 -6.13
CA GLN A 54 13.79 25.18 -6.78
C GLN A 54 14.00 25.28 -8.28
N HIS A 55 14.58 24.25 -8.90
CA HIS A 55 14.29 23.79 -10.27
C HIS A 55 14.99 22.45 -10.64
N GLY A 56 15.64 21.77 -9.68
CA GLY A 56 16.15 20.39 -9.82
C GLY A 56 15.52 19.36 -8.86
N LEU A 57 14.38 19.69 -8.23
CA LEU A 57 13.86 19.06 -7.00
C LEU A 57 12.73 18.02 -7.19
N ALA A 58 12.61 17.37 -8.36
CA ALA A 58 11.63 16.28 -8.54
C ALA A 58 12.25 14.87 -8.47
N ALA A 59 13.57 14.74 -8.66
CA ALA A 59 14.27 13.44 -8.62
C ALA A 59 15.04 13.19 -7.31
N THR A 60 15.14 14.18 -6.43
CA THR A 60 15.93 14.10 -5.18
C THR A 60 15.06 14.16 -3.92
N LEU A 61 13.73 14.33 -4.05
CA LEU A 61 12.83 14.35 -2.90
C LEU A 61 12.54 12.96 -2.30
N ASN A 62 12.72 11.88 -3.09
CA ASN A 62 12.56 10.51 -2.59
C ASN A 62 13.73 10.04 -1.71
N LYS A 63 14.86 10.77 -1.68
CA LYS A 63 16.02 10.40 -0.86
C LYS A 63 16.03 11.11 0.50
N TRP A 64 15.47 12.31 0.61
CA TRP A 64 15.51 13.08 1.85
C TRP A 64 14.49 12.62 2.90
N ILE A 65 13.34 12.10 2.47
CA ILE A 65 12.32 11.53 3.37
C ILE A 65 12.80 10.22 4.04
N LEU A 66 13.77 9.52 3.43
CA LEU A 66 14.36 8.30 4.01
C LEU A 66 15.52 8.61 4.98
N ASP A 67 16.25 9.72 4.80
CA ASP A 67 17.47 10.00 5.56
C ASP A 67 17.29 10.99 6.74
N THR A 68 16.13 11.66 6.88
CA THR A 68 15.96 12.79 7.84
C THR A 68 14.89 12.60 8.92
N LEU A 69 14.50 11.36 9.23
CA LEU A 69 13.72 11.05 10.44
C LEU A 69 14.64 10.38 11.49
N PRO A 70 15.11 11.11 12.52
CA PRO A 70 15.85 10.50 13.61
C PRO A 70 14.87 9.72 14.51
N LYS A 71 15.09 8.40 14.63
CA LYS A 71 14.58 7.51 15.68
C LYS A 71 13.08 7.15 15.69
N PHE A 72 12.55 6.77 14.53
CA PHE A 72 11.70 5.58 14.42
C PHE A 72 12.32 4.66 13.37
N THR A 73 13.58 4.30 13.60
CA THR A 73 14.27 3.30 12.80
C THR A 73 13.70 1.95 13.20
N TRP A 74 12.74 1.50 12.41
CA TRP A 74 12.50 0.08 12.18
C TRP A 74 13.83 -0.66 12.14
N SER A 75 14.09 -1.48 13.15
CA SER A 75 14.96 -2.64 12.95
C SER A 75 14.18 -3.60 12.06
N ALA A 76 14.13 -3.28 10.76
CA ALA A 76 13.95 -4.29 9.75
C ALA A 76 15.23 -5.13 9.75
N SER A 77 15.44 -5.94 10.79
CA SER A 77 16.00 -7.24 10.50
C SER A 77 14.98 -7.85 9.55
N GLU A 78 15.30 -7.90 8.25
CA GLU A 78 14.64 -8.79 7.32
C GLU A 78 14.85 -10.21 7.87
N SER A 79 14.09 -10.59 8.90
CA SER A 79 13.89 -11.99 9.24
C SER A 79 13.03 -12.51 8.10
N LYS A 80 13.68 -12.83 6.96
CA LYS A 80 13.10 -13.68 5.95
C LYS A 80 12.66 -14.93 6.70
N ALA A 81 11.38 -15.03 7.03
CA ALA A 81 10.82 -16.30 7.41
C ALA A 81 11.12 -17.22 6.23
N ALA A 82 12.00 -18.20 6.45
CA ALA A 82 12.35 -19.13 5.39
C ALA A 82 11.12 -20.01 5.18
N THR A 83 10.35 -19.77 4.12
CA THR A 83 9.23 -20.62 3.74
C THR A 83 9.78 -21.87 3.06
N GLN A 84 10.21 -22.83 3.88
CA GLN A 84 10.47 -24.18 3.41
C GLN A 84 9.16 -24.96 3.43
N LYS A 85 9.06 -26.04 2.67
CA LYS A 85 7.92 -26.97 2.72
C LYS A 85 8.42 -28.34 3.10
N PHE A 86 7.63 -29.07 3.88
CA PHE A 86 7.82 -30.50 4.09
C PHE A 86 7.52 -31.27 2.79
N GLU A 87 7.93 -32.54 2.75
CA GLU A 87 7.74 -33.40 1.57
C GLU A 87 6.25 -33.65 1.24
N ASP A 88 5.35 -33.53 2.22
CA ASP A 88 3.90 -33.61 2.05
C ASP A 88 3.25 -32.30 1.56
N GLY A 89 4.07 -31.25 1.35
CA GLY A 89 3.65 -29.95 0.83
C GLY A 89 3.17 -28.95 1.89
N PHE A 90 3.08 -29.34 3.17
CA PHE A 90 2.77 -28.40 4.25
C PHE A 90 3.94 -27.46 4.55
N PRO A 91 3.67 -26.23 5.02
CA PRO A 91 4.73 -25.27 5.26
C PRO A 91 5.56 -25.62 6.50
N ASN A 92 6.88 -25.54 6.33
CA ASN A 92 7.88 -25.64 7.39
C ASN A 92 8.44 -24.24 7.65
N LEU A 93 7.84 -23.53 8.61
CA LEU A 93 8.07 -22.12 8.86
C LEU A 93 9.01 -21.93 10.06
N SER A 94 9.97 -21.03 9.92
CA SER A 94 10.81 -20.58 11.02
C SER A 94 11.01 -19.05 10.95
N ILE A 95 11.05 -18.41 12.12
CA ILE A 95 11.39 -16.99 12.26
C ILE A 95 12.85 -16.94 12.71
N PRO A 96 13.81 -16.71 11.80
CA PRO A 96 15.22 -16.64 12.17
C PRO A 96 15.45 -15.45 13.10
N ASN A 97 16.39 -15.59 14.03
CA ASN A 97 16.74 -14.55 14.99
C ASN A 97 15.56 -14.03 15.83
N ALA A 98 14.59 -14.90 16.17
CA ALA A 98 13.41 -14.55 16.98
C ALA A 98 13.73 -13.86 18.33
N HIS A 99 14.94 -14.03 18.87
CA HIS A 99 15.39 -13.29 20.06
C HIS A 99 15.53 -11.79 19.81
N GLY A 100 15.85 -11.36 18.58
CA GLY A 100 16.12 -9.98 18.22
C GLY A 100 14.87 -9.10 18.09
N ILE A 101 13.67 -9.69 18.06
CA ILE A 101 12.40 -8.95 18.01
C ILE A 101 11.75 -8.81 19.38
N ARG A 102 12.33 -9.38 20.44
CA ARG A 102 11.76 -9.31 21.79
C ARG A 102 11.75 -7.87 22.29
N GLY A 103 10.59 -7.41 22.76
CA GLY A 103 10.42 -6.03 23.22
C GLY A 103 10.33 -5.00 22.09
N GLU A 104 10.34 -5.42 20.83
CA GLU A 104 10.22 -4.51 19.68
C GLU A 104 8.76 -4.28 19.26
N HIS A 105 8.53 -3.19 18.55
CA HIS A 105 7.28 -2.93 17.86
C HIS A 105 7.37 -3.55 16.46
N VAL A 106 6.55 -4.57 16.20
CA VAL A 106 6.63 -5.35 14.96
C VAL A 106 5.40 -5.08 14.11
N ALA A 107 5.59 -4.76 12.84
CA ALA A 107 4.53 -4.91 11.85
C ALA A 107 4.85 -6.00 10.84
N PHE A 108 3.81 -6.65 10.34
CA PHE A 108 3.92 -7.69 9.34
C PHE A 108 3.07 -7.31 8.13
N LEU A 109 3.73 -7.06 6.99
CA LEU A 109 3.08 -6.79 5.72
C LEU A 109 2.67 -8.13 5.07
N ALA A 110 1.41 -8.47 5.23
CA ALA A 110 0.79 -9.67 4.70
C ALA A 110 0.22 -9.44 3.28
N SER A 111 0.11 -10.53 2.53
CA SER A 111 -0.56 -10.57 1.23
C SER A 111 -1.24 -11.93 1.08
N PHE A 112 -2.55 -11.95 1.33
CA PHE A 112 -3.37 -13.17 1.28
C PHE A 112 -3.81 -13.49 -0.16
N SER A 113 -2.83 -13.82 -1.01
CA SER A 113 -3.03 -14.01 -2.46
C SER A 113 -3.58 -15.38 -2.85
N SER A 114 -3.49 -16.38 -1.96
CA SER A 114 -4.05 -17.72 -2.17
C SER A 114 -4.28 -18.43 -0.83
N PRO A 115 -5.14 -19.48 -0.77
CA PRO A 115 -5.35 -20.25 0.45
C PRO A 115 -4.07 -20.81 1.10
N GLY A 116 -3.11 -21.29 0.29
CA GLY A 116 -1.83 -21.78 0.80
C GLY A 116 -1.00 -20.67 1.46
N VAL A 117 -0.94 -19.49 0.84
CA VAL A 117 -0.24 -18.32 1.39
C VAL A 117 -0.94 -17.79 2.64
N ILE A 118 -2.28 -17.83 2.68
CA ILE A 118 -3.07 -17.47 3.86
C ILE A 118 -2.68 -18.35 5.04
N PHE A 119 -2.64 -19.67 4.86
CA PHE A 119 -2.28 -20.60 5.94
C PHE A 119 -0.85 -20.33 6.47
N GLU A 120 0.11 -20.13 5.57
CA GLU A 120 1.49 -19.78 5.94
C GLU A 120 1.57 -18.48 6.75
N GLN A 121 0.94 -17.41 6.25
CA GLN A 121 1.04 -16.09 6.86
C GLN A 121 0.20 -15.94 8.14
N LEU A 122 -0.93 -16.65 8.24
CA LEU A 122 -1.68 -16.75 9.50
C LEU A 122 -0.84 -17.45 10.58
N SER A 123 -0.11 -18.51 10.22
CA SER A 123 0.77 -19.21 11.16
C SER A 123 1.85 -18.30 11.72
N ILE A 124 2.46 -17.46 10.87
CA ILE A 124 3.46 -16.46 11.28
C ILE A 124 2.81 -15.38 12.16
N SER A 125 1.66 -14.83 11.72
CA SER A 125 0.95 -13.78 12.45
C SER A 125 0.51 -14.24 13.84
N TYR A 126 0.12 -15.51 13.98
CA TYR A 126 -0.24 -16.12 15.25
C TYR A 126 0.98 -16.34 16.17
N ALA A 127 2.16 -16.59 15.60
CA ALA A 127 3.38 -16.84 16.37
C ALA A 127 4.06 -15.56 16.87
N LEU A 128 4.08 -14.48 16.06
CA LEU A 128 4.83 -13.25 16.34
C LEU A 128 4.52 -12.64 17.72
N PRO A 129 3.25 -12.44 18.13
CA PRO A 129 2.94 -11.92 19.47
C PRO A 129 3.51 -12.75 20.62
N LYS A 130 3.59 -14.08 20.44
CA LYS A 130 4.12 -15.02 21.45
C LYS A 130 5.65 -14.93 21.61
N LEU A 131 6.34 -14.24 20.71
CA LEU A 131 7.78 -14.00 20.77
C LEU A 131 8.13 -12.77 21.62
N PHE A 132 7.25 -12.38 22.55
CA PHE A 132 7.50 -11.34 23.55
C PHE A 132 7.72 -9.94 22.95
N ILE A 133 7.14 -9.67 21.78
CA ILE A 133 7.14 -8.36 21.14
C ILE A 133 6.29 -7.36 21.95
N SER A 134 6.64 -6.07 21.85
CA SER A 134 5.94 -5.00 22.56
C SER A 134 4.60 -4.66 21.92
N SER A 135 4.53 -4.51 20.60
CA SER A 135 3.25 -4.37 19.89
C SER A 135 3.28 -5.11 18.57
N PHE A 136 2.09 -5.44 18.05
CA PHE A 136 1.93 -6.08 16.76
C PHE A 136 0.94 -5.34 15.87
N THR A 137 1.36 -5.04 14.63
CA THR A 137 0.49 -4.52 13.58
C THR A 137 0.52 -5.45 12.37
N LEU A 138 -0.61 -6.08 12.05
CA LEU A 138 -0.79 -6.80 10.81
C LEU A 138 -1.25 -5.83 9.72
N VAL A 139 -0.41 -5.55 8.73
CA VAL A 139 -0.82 -4.80 7.54
C VAL A 139 -1.28 -5.81 6.50
N LEU A 140 -2.58 -5.89 6.26
CA LEU A 140 -3.21 -6.74 5.25
C LEU A 140 -3.92 -5.85 4.23
N PRO A 141 -3.21 -5.35 3.20
CA PRO A 141 -3.75 -4.33 2.31
C PRO A 141 -5.06 -4.74 1.62
N PHE A 142 -5.23 -6.03 1.31
CA PHE A 142 -6.43 -6.57 0.68
C PHE A 142 -7.01 -7.73 1.50
N PHE A 143 -8.30 -7.63 1.84
CA PHE A 143 -9.06 -8.66 2.56
C PHE A 143 -9.82 -9.57 1.55
N PRO A 144 -9.31 -10.76 1.22
CA PRO A 144 -9.68 -11.47 -0.01
C PRO A 144 -11.08 -12.06 -0.03
N THR A 145 -11.69 -12.30 1.14
CA THR A 145 -13.04 -12.85 1.27
C THR A 145 -14.10 -11.77 1.52
N GLY A 146 -13.74 -10.48 1.44
CA GLY A 146 -14.64 -9.36 1.78
C GLY A 146 -15.91 -9.29 0.93
N THR A 147 -15.90 -9.81 -0.30
CA THR A 147 -17.10 -9.90 -1.16
C THR A 147 -18.04 -11.06 -0.80
N SER A 148 -17.69 -11.86 0.20
CA SER A 148 -18.49 -12.97 0.72
C SER A 148 -18.88 -12.69 2.16
N GLU A 149 -19.42 -11.49 2.37
CA GLU A 149 -19.81 -10.94 3.66
C GLU A 149 -21.23 -11.31 4.09
N ARG A 150 -22.11 -11.64 3.15
CA ARG A 150 -23.53 -11.89 3.43
C ARG A 150 -23.97 -13.30 3.03
N MET A 151 -25.04 -13.77 3.67
CA MET A 151 -25.79 -14.96 3.29
C MET A 151 -27.05 -14.50 2.55
N GLU A 152 -27.32 -15.05 1.36
CA GLU A 152 -28.55 -14.77 0.61
C GLU A 152 -29.60 -15.85 0.90
N GLU A 153 -29.15 -17.11 1.08
CA GLU A 153 -29.98 -18.26 1.40
C GLU A 153 -29.46 -19.03 2.63
N GLU A 154 -30.31 -19.85 3.23
CA GLU A 154 -29.89 -20.74 4.31
C GLU A 154 -28.89 -21.78 3.79
N GLY A 155 -27.74 -21.89 4.46
CA GLY A 155 -26.63 -22.75 4.04
C GLY A 155 -25.49 -22.01 3.34
N ASP A 156 -25.69 -20.75 2.94
CA ASP A 156 -24.59 -19.90 2.48
C ASP A 156 -23.56 -19.70 3.60
N ILE A 157 -22.29 -19.64 3.24
CA ILE A 157 -21.19 -19.44 4.20
C ILE A 157 -20.55 -18.08 3.93
N ALA A 158 -20.73 -17.15 4.87
CA ALA A 158 -20.04 -15.86 4.85
C ALA A 158 -18.55 -16.02 5.18
N THR A 159 -17.73 -16.34 4.18
CA THR A 159 -16.29 -16.60 4.37
C THR A 159 -15.50 -15.36 4.84
N ALA A 160 -16.03 -14.15 4.64
CA ALA A 160 -15.51 -12.93 5.27
C ALA A 160 -15.49 -13.06 6.81
N PHE A 161 -16.59 -13.55 7.39
CA PHE A 161 -16.72 -13.75 8.83
C PHE A 161 -15.69 -14.77 9.32
N THR A 162 -15.57 -15.92 8.66
CA THR A 162 -14.61 -16.96 9.04
C THR A 162 -13.17 -16.43 9.05
N LEU A 163 -12.75 -15.69 8.02
CA LEU A 163 -11.39 -15.13 7.97
C LEU A 163 -11.17 -14.08 9.06
N ALA A 164 -12.14 -13.20 9.31
CA ALA A 164 -12.07 -12.22 10.38
C ALA A 164 -11.97 -12.89 11.76
N ARG A 165 -12.69 -14.00 11.99
CA ARG A 165 -12.55 -14.81 13.21
C ARG A 165 -11.17 -15.45 13.33
N PHE A 166 -10.56 -15.92 12.25
CA PHE A 166 -9.18 -16.43 12.29
C PHE A 166 -8.18 -15.33 12.65
N LEU A 167 -8.29 -14.14 12.05
CA LEU A 167 -7.46 -12.99 12.42
C LEU A 167 -7.68 -12.57 13.87
N SER A 168 -8.91 -12.67 14.36
CA SER A 168 -9.25 -12.36 15.75
C SER A 168 -8.60 -13.29 16.77
N ASN A 169 -8.16 -14.49 16.34
CA ASN A 169 -7.44 -15.42 17.22
C ASN A 169 -5.93 -15.12 17.30
N ILE A 170 -5.44 -14.07 16.63
CA ILE A 170 -4.06 -13.63 16.82
C ILE A 170 -3.84 -13.27 18.30
N PRO A 171 -2.84 -13.85 18.98
CA PRO A 171 -2.63 -13.59 20.40
C PRO A 171 -2.30 -12.13 20.68
N ILE A 172 -2.72 -11.67 21.85
CA ILE A 172 -2.41 -10.33 22.33
C ILE A 172 -0.91 -10.24 22.65
N SER A 173 -0.26 -9.18 22.15
CA SER A 173 1.15 -8.88 22.44
C SER A 173 1.29 -8.22 23.82
N ARG A 174 2.52 -7.97 24.31
CA ARG A 174 2.71 -7.38 25.65
C ARG A 174 2.05 -6.00 25.81
N GLY A 175 2.03 -5.21 24.75
CA GLY A 175 1.46 -3.87 24.70
C GLY A 175 0.01 -3.83 24.28
N GLY A 176 -0.63 -4.97 24.04
CA GLY A 176 -2.08 -5.05 23.79
C GLY A 176 -2.47 -5.76 22.49
N PRO A 177 -3.76 -5.60 22.12
CA PRO A 177 -4.36 -6.22 20.93
C PRO A 177 -3.60 -5.90 19.64
N THR A 178 -3.70 -6.80 18.66
CA THR A 178 -3.08 -6.60 17.35
C THR A 178 -3.87 -5.58 16.54
N SER A 179 -3.22 -4.56 16.01
CA SER A 179 -3.82 -3.67 15.01
C SER A 179 -3.84 -4.35 13.65
N VAL A 180 -5.00 -4.42 12.99
CA VAL A 180 -5.15 -5.03 11.66
C VAL A 180 -5.50 -3.94 10.66
N VAL A 181 -4.54 -3.54 9.84
CA VAL A 181 -4.70 -2.48 8.82
C VAL A 181 -5.19 -3.08 7.52
N ILE A 182 -6.36 -2.67 7.05
CA ILE A 182 -6.99 -3.11 5.79
C ILE A 182 -7.38 -1.87 4.99
N TYR A 183 -7.11 -1.86 3.69
CA TYR A 183 -7.55 -0.78 2.81
C TYR A 183 -8.89 -1.12 2.18
N ASP A 184 -9.77 -0.12 2.08
CA ASP A 184 -11.04 -0.13 1.35
C ASP A 184 -11.82 -1.45 1.44
N ILE A 185 -12.05 -1.91 2.67
CA ILE A 185 -12.84 -3.12 2.95
C ILE A 185 -14.21 -3.06 2.25
N HIS A 186 -14.65 -4.20 1.73
CA HIS A 186 -15.81 -4.27 0.84
C HIS A 186 -17.08 -3.75 1.52
N ALA A 187 -17.36 -4.21 2.74
CA ALA A 187 -18.45 -3.69 3.57
C ALA A 187 -17.92 -3.23 4.92
N LEU A 188 -18.22 -1.98 5.30
CA LEU A 188 -17.80 -1.42 6.59
C LEU A 188 -18.35 -2.21 7.79
N GLN A 189 -19.48 -2.89 7.60
CA GLN A 189 -20.12 -3.79 8.56
C GLN A 189 -19.23 -4.98 8.93
N GLU A 190 -18.28 -5.39 8.08
CA GLU A 190 -17.31 -6.44 8.38
C GLU A 190 -16.46 -6.09 9.61
N ARG A 191 -16.41 -4.83 10.06
CA ARG A 191 -15.85 -4.44 11.37
C ARG A 191 -16.39 -5.30 12.51
N PHE A 192 -17.67 -5.65 12.46
CA PHE A 192 -18.33 -6.45 13.50
C PHE A 192 -18.02 -7.95 13.41
N TYR A 193 -17.28 -8.39 12.39
CA TYR A 193 -16.83 -9.78 12.28
C TYR A 193 -15.57 -10.03 13.10
N PHE A 194 -14.80 -8.97 13.36
CA PHE A 194 -13.63 -9.02 14.23
C PHE A 194 -14.07 -9.04 15.70
N ASP A 195 -13.36 -9.84 16.48
CA ASP A 195 -13.48 -9.88 17.94
C ASP A 195 -12.68 -8.75 18.61
N ASP A 196 -12.91 -8.53 19.89
CA ASP A 196 -12.22 -7.49 20.68
C ASP A 196 -10.72 -7.79 20.93
N ASN A 197 -10.26 -8.98 20.53
CA ASN A 197 -8.85 -9.37 20.60
C ASN A 197 -7.96 -8.69 19.54
N VAL A 198 -8.55 -8.04 18.53
CA VAL A 198 -7.85 -7.29 17.49
C VAL A 198 -8.52 -5.94 17.24
N LEU A 199 -7.74 -4.99 16.70
CA LEU A 199 -8.20 -3.64 16.42
C LEU A 199 -8.21 -3.43 14.89
N PRO A 200 -9.35 -3.61 14.21
CA PRO A 200 -9.44 -3.34 12.78
C PRO A 200 -9.30 -1.84 12.49
N CYS A 201 -8.23 -1.49 11.80
CA CYS A 201 -7.93 -0.18 11.26
C CYS A 201 -8.26 -0.19 9.76
N PHE A 202 -9.29 0.53 9.36
CA PHE A 202 -9.71 0.60 7.97
C PHE A 202 -9.21 1.90 7.35
N GLU A 203 -8.30 1.75 6.39
CA GLU A 203 -7.69 2.83 5.63
C GLU A 203 -8.32 2.92 4.23
N SER A 204 -8.04 4.00 3.51
CA SER A 204 -8.55 4.18 2.15
C SER A 204 -7.45 4.60 1.19
N GLY A 205 -7.51 4.08 -0.04
CA GLY A 205 -6.64 4.46 -1.14
C GLY A 205 -7.08 5.73 -1.87
N ILE A 206 -8.28 6.27 -1.57
CA ILE A 206 -8.83 7.48 -2.20
C ILE A 206 -7.91 8.72 -2.13
N PRO A 207 -7.17 8.98 -1.04
CA PRO A 207 -6.20 10.08 -1.02
C PRO A 207 -5.13 9.98 -2.13
N LEU A 208 -4.69 8.77 -2.48
CA LEU A 208 -3.76 8.55 -3.60
C LEU A 208 -4.42 8.89 -4.93
N LEU A 209 -5.68 8.46 -5.14
CA LEU A 209 -6.45 8.85 -6.31
C LEU A 209 -6.56 10.37 -6.42
N LYS A 210 -6.97 11.06 -5.35
CA LYS A 210 -7.12 12.53 -5.35
C LYS A 210 -5.82 13.24 -5.73
N SER A 211 -4.70 12.81 -5.15
CA SER A 211 -3.38 13.34 -5.51
C SER A 211 -3.07 13.12 -6.98
N ARG A 212 -3.44 11.97 -7.55
CA ARG A 212 -3.19 11.66 -8.96
C ARG A 212 -4.09 12.46 -9.90
N LEU A 213 -5.37 12.65 -9.56
CA LEU A 213 -6.32 13.45 -10.33
C LEU A 213 -5.91 14.92 -10.40
N GLN A 214 -5.35 15.48 -9.32
CA GLN A 214 -4.82 16.86 -9.30
C GLN A 214 -3.64 17.07 -10.25
N GLN A 215 -2.92 16.01 -10.61
CA GLN A 215 -1.79 16.07 -11.54
C GLN A 215 -2.23 15.98 -13.01
N LEU A 216 -3.50 15.74 -13.28
CA LEU A 216 -4.02 15.67 -14.65
C LEU A 216 -4.17 17.08 -15.25
N PRO A 217 -3.93 17.22 -16.56
CA PRO A 217 -4.06 18.51 -17.25
C PRO A 217 -5.49 19.04 -17.26
N ASP A 218 -6.48 18.17 -17.13
CA ASP A 218 -7.92 18.44 -17.09
C ASP A 218 -8.52 18.27 -15.69
N SER A 219 -7.72 18.44 -14.64
CA SER A 219 -8.12 18.27 -13.24
C SER A 219 -9.38 19.06 -12.83
N ASP A 220 -9.61 20.23 -13.42
CA ASP A 220 -10.79 21.07 -13.19
C ASP A 220 -12.09 20.55 -13.85
N ASN A 221 -11.99 19.61 -14.79
CA ASN A 221 -13.12 19.06 -15.56
C ASN A 221 -13.41 17.58 -15.28
N ILE A 222 -13.04 17.11 -14.09
CA ILE A 222 -13.23 15.71 -13.69
C ILE A 222 -14.60 15.51 -13.04
N SER A 223 -15.24 14.39 -13.37
CA SER A 223 -16.41 13.86 -12.66
C SER A 223 -16.14 12.47 -12.13
N ILE A 224 -16.76 12.12 -11.01
CA ILE A 224 -16.65 10.77 -10.44
C ILE A 224 -17.91 10.00 -10.75
N ALA A 225 -17.76 8.85 -11.39
CA ALA A 225 -18.85 7.90 -11.58
C ALA A 225 -18.74 6.73 -10.59
N PHE A 226 -19.87 6.30 -10.07
CA PHE A 226 -19.96 5.07 -9.27
C PHE A 226 -20.69 4.00 -10.08
N PRO A 227 -20.12 2.80 -10.24
CA PRO A 227 -20.71 1.75 -11.07
C PRO A 227 -22.00 1.16 -10.47
N ASP A 228 -22.21 1.32 -9.16
CA ASP A 228 -23.44 0.98 -8.45
C ASP A 228 -23.59 1.78 -7.14
N ASP A 229 -24.75 1.63 -6.48
CA ASP A 229 -25.06 2.27 -5.20
C ASP A 229 -24.10 1.85 -4.06
N GLY A 230 -23.48 0.66 -4.14
CA GLY A 230 -22.55 0.16 -3.14
C GLY A 230 -21.24 0.95 -3.14
N ALA A 231 -20.65 1.13 -4.33
CA ALA A 231 -19.48 1.97 -4.52
C ALA A 231 -19.74 3.43 -4.10
N TRP A 232 -20.91 3.99 -4.45
CA TRP A 232 -21.30 5.32 -4.01
C TRP A 232 -21.35 5.43 -2.49
N LYS A 233 -22.04 4.51 -1.80
CA LYS A 233 -22.13 4.50 -0.33
C LYS A 233 -20.74 4.47 0.33
N ARG A 234 -19.79 3.74 -0.25
CA ARG A 234 -18.43 3.59 0.27
C ARG A 234 -17.58 4.85 0.12
N PHE A 235 -17.67 5.54 -1.02
CA PHE A 235 -16.69 6.57 -1.38
C PHE A 235 -17.22 8.00 -1.50
N HIS A 236 -18.54 8.22 -1.61
CA HIS A 236 -19.10 9.55 -1.89
C HIS A 236 -18.60 10.64 -0.91
N LYS A 237 -18.50 10.35 0.40
CA LYS A 237 -18.03 11.34 1.39
C LYS A 237 -16.60 11.81 1.13
N GLN A 238 -15.72 10.93 0.65
CA GLN A 238 -14.32 11.26 0.38
C GLN A 238 -14.14 12.03 -0.94
N LEU A 239 -15.11 11.91 -1.84
CA LEU A 239 -15.12 12.42 -3.22
C LEU A 239 -16.19 13.49 -3.48
N GLN A 240 -16.88 13.97 -2.45
CA GLN A 240 -18.00 14.92 -2.55
C GLN A 240 -17.68 16.27 -3.22
N HIS A 241 -16.40 16.59 -3.41
CA HIS A 241 -15.95 17.81 -4.09
C HIS A 241 -15.99 17.70 -5.62
N PHE A 242 -16.17 16.50 -6.16
CA PHE A 242 -16.34 16.28 -7.60
C PHE A 242 -17.82 16.14 -7.95
N PRO A 243 -18.27 16.63 -9.12
CA PRO A 243 -19.61 16.31 -9.60
C PRO A 243 -19.75 14.79 -9.80
N MET A 244 -20.79 14.22 -9.20
CA MET A 244 -20.99 12.77 -9.13
C MET A 244 -21.98 12.28 -10.18
N ILE A 245 -21.72 11.08 -10.68
CA ILE A 245 -22.57 10.33 -11.59
C ILE A 245 -22.80 8.97 -10.92
N ILE A 246 -24.05 8.54 -10.82
CA ILE A 246 -24.41 7.26 -10.22
C ILE A 246 -24.98 6.38 -11.31
N CYS A 247 -24.35 5.23 -11.52
CA CYS A 247 -24.85 4.21 -12.41
C CYS A 247 -25.60 3.14 -11.61
N ALA A 248 -26.52 2.45 -12.28
CA ALA A 248 -27.26 1.33 -11.72
C ALA A 248 -27.12 0.10 -12.62
N LYS A 249 -26.91 -1.05 -11.99
CA LYS A 249 -26.96 -2.35 -12.65
C LYS A 249 -28.41 -2.77 -12.77
N VAL A 250 -28.93 -2.83 -13.99
CA VAL A 250 -30.28 -3.31 -14.27
C VAL A 250 -30.17 -4.68 -14.93
N ARG A 251 -31.00 -5.63 -14.50
CA ARG A 251 -31.13 -6.94 -15.15
C ARG A 251 -32.31 -6.85 -16.11
N GLU A 252 -32.06 -7.04 -17.39
CA GLU A 252 -33.10 -7.18 -18.42
C GLU A 252 -33.00 -8.58 -19.01
N GLY A 253 -33.88 -9.48 -18.53
CA GLY A 253 -33.75 -10.92 -18.78
C GLY A 253 -32.42 -11.47 -18.24
N ASP A 254 -31.68 -12.19 -19.10
CA ASP A 254 -30.36 -12.73 -18.78
C ASP A 254 -29.22 -11.71 -18.96
N GLN A 255 -29.50 -10.53 -19.52
CA GLN A 255 -28.49 -9.51 -19.76
C GLN A 255 -28.36 -8.56 -18.56
N ARG A 256 -27.10 -8.30 -18.18
CA ARG A 256 -26.76 -7.27 -17.19
C ARG A 256 -26.35 -6.01 -17.93
N ILE A 257 -27.19 -4.98 -17.85
CA ILE A 257 -26.92 -3.67 -18.44
C ILE A 257 -26.62 -2.65 -17.33
N VAL A 258 -25.85 -1.63 -17.67
CA VAL A 258 -25.60 -0.48 -16.80
C VAL A 258 -26.38 0.72 -17.35
N ARG A 259 -26.99 1.51 -16.48
CA ARG A 259 -27.66 2.77 -16.84
C ARG A 259 -27.23 3.89 -15.93
N ILE A 260 -27.20 5.12 -16.43
CA ILE A 260 -27.01 6.31 -15.59
C ILE A 260 -28.33 6.57 -14.86
N LYS A 261 -28.26 6.61 -13.53
CA LYS A 261 -29.39 6.90 -12.64
C LYS A 261 -29.44 8.39 -12.32
N GLU A 262 -28.29 8.98 -12.01
CA GLU A 262 -28.12 10.38 -11.63
C GLU A 262 -26.81 10.96 -12.19
N GLY A 263 -26.79 12.27 -12.48
CA GLY A 263 -25.62 12.98 -13.00
C GLY A 263 -25.56 13.06 -14.54
N ASP A 264 -24.63 13.86 -15.06
CA ASP A 264 -24.40 14.06 -16.49
C ASP A 264 -22.90 13.90 -16.83
N PRO A 265 -22.50 12.91 -17.65
CA PRO A 265 -21.12 12.72 -18.07
C PRO A 265 -20.68 13.68 -19.20
N LYS A 266 -21.63 14.37 -19.84
CA LYS A 266 -21.38 15.08 -21.10
C LYS A 266 -20.29 16.14 -20.98
N GLY A 267 -19.30 16.07 -21.86
CA GLY A 267 -18.20 17.05 -21.93
C GLY A 267 -17.14 16.89 -20.83
N ARG A 268 -17.23 15.85 -19.99
CA ARG A 268 -16.36 15.67 -18.80
C ARG A 268 -15.40 14.49 -18.94
N HIS A 269 -14.28 14.58 -18.24
CA HIS A 269 -13.45 13.41 -17.97
C HIS A 269 -14.06 12.65 -16.79
N VAL A 270 -14.65 11.49 -17.06
CA VAL A 270 -15.33 10.70 -16.03
C VAL A 270 -14.39 9.62 -15.48
N VAL A 271 -14.26 9.56 -14.16
CA VAL A 271 -13.47 8.53 -13.45
C VAL A 271 -14.41 7.61 -12.69
N ILE A 272 -14.49 6.36 -13.12
CA ILE A 272 -15.25 5.30 -12.44
C ILE A 272 -14.48 4.88 -11.20
N VAL A 273 -15.10 4.92 -10.02
CA VAL A 273 -14.46 4.56 -8.74
C VAL A 273 -15.18 3.35 -8.12
N ASP A 274 -14.42 2.30 -7.81
CA ASP A 274 -14.90 1.13 -7.07
C ASP A 274 -13.83 0.63 -6.07
N ASP A 275 -14.17 -0.28 -5.15
CA ASP A 275 -13.19 -0.82 -4.18
C ASP A 275 -12.29 -1.86 -4.84
N LEU A 276 -12.88 -2.71 -5.68
CA LEU A 276 -12.17 -3.80 -6.32
C LEU A 276 -12.73 -4.13 -7.70
N VAL A 277 -11.96 -4.91 -8.44
CA VAL A 277 -12.40 -5.48 -9.71
C VAL A 277 -11.95 -6.93 -9.83
N GLN A 278 -12.90 -7.79 -10.22
CA GLN A 278 -12.63 -9.17 -10.60
C GLN A 278 -12.75 -9.34 -12.12
N SER A 279 -13.95 -9.63 -12.64
CA SER A 279 -14.14 -9.88 -14.08
C SER A 279 -14.03 -8.63 -14.95
N GLY A 280 -14.29 -7.45 -14.38
CA GLY A 280 -14.28 -6.17 -15.09
C GLY A 280 -15.52 -5.83 -15.90
N GLY A 281 -16.50 -6.75 -16.00
CA GLY A 281 -17.67 -6.56 -16.86
C GLY A 281 -18.47 -5.29 -16.54
N THR A 282 -18.69 -5.01 -15.25
CA THR A 282 -19.40 -3.80 -14.83
C THR A 282 -18.67 -2.52 -15.21
N LEU A 283 -17.35 -2.45 -15.01
CA LEU A 283 -16.59 -1.24 -15.34
C LEU A 283 -16.58 -0.99 -16.86
N ILE A 284 -16.46 -2.05 -17.65
CA ILE A 284 -16.50 -1.95 -19.13
C ILE A 284 -17.87 -1.45 -19.59
N GLU A 285 -18.96 -2.01 -19.10
CA GLU A 285 -20.31 -1.54 -19.47
C GLU A 285 -20.58 -0.12 -18.98
N CYS A 286 -20.12 0.23 -17.77
CA CYS A 286 -20.17 1.60 -17.27
C CYS A 286 -19.39 2.56 -18.18
N GLN A 287 -18.19 2.17 -18.63
CA GLN A 287 -17.38 2.96 -19.56
C GLN A 287 -18.10 3.22 -20.89
N LYS A 288 -18.69 2.20 -21.51
CA LYS A 288 -19.46 2.37 -22.75
C LYS A 288 -20.63 3.33 -22.56
N VAL A 289 -21.42 3.13 -21.51
CA VAL A 289 -22.59 3.97 -21.23
C VAL A 289 -22.19 5.43 -21.01
N LEU A 290 -21.11 5.68 -20.26
CA LEU A 290 -20.60 7.03 -20.03
C LEU A 290 -20.11 7.68 -21.33
N ALA A 291 -19.44 6.93 -22.19
CA ALA A 291 -18.99 7.40 -23.50
C ALA A 291 -20.17 7.72 -24.43
N GLU A 292 -21.17 6.84 -24.51
CA GLU A 292 -22.40 7.04 -25.29
C GLU A 292 -23.17 8.29 -24.86
N HIS A 293 -23.11 8.66 -23.57
CA HIS A 293 -23.73 9.86 -23.03
C HIS A 293 -22.82 11.10 -23.11
N GLY A 294 -21.70 11.02 -23.83
CA GLY A 294 -20.88 12.17 -24.20
C GLY A 294 -19.73 12.51 -23.27
N ALA A 295 -19.28 11.58 -22.42
CA ALA A 295 -18.00 11.74 -21.73
C ALA A 295 -16.88 11.98 -22.75
N THR A 296 -15.94 12.89 -22.45
CA THR A 296 -14.79 13.16 -23.34
C THR A 296 -13.67 12.15 -23.16
N LYS A 297 -13.56 11.62 -21.94
CA LYS A 297 -12.62 10.58 -21.52
C LYS A 297 -13.26 9.74 -20.44
N VAL A 298 -12.93 8.46 -20.39
CA VAL A 298 -13.31 7.59 -19.29
C VAL A 298 -12.06 6.94 -18.69
N SER A 299 -11.90 7.08 -17.38
CA SER A 299 -10.87 6.39 -16.60
C SER A 299 -11.52 5.56 -15.50
N ALA A 300 -10.77 4.65 -14.91
CA ALA A 300 -11.22 3.88 -13.76
C ALA A 300 -10.17 3.91 -12.64
N TYR A 301 -10.66 3.82 -11.42
CA TYR A 301 -9.86 3.57 -10.22
C TYR A 301 -10.49 2.43 -9.43
N VAL A 302 -9.64 1.52 -8.98
CA VAL A 302 -9.98 0.55 -7.94
C VAL A 302 -8.83 0.43 -6.97
N THR A 303 -9.14 0.22 -5.69
CA THR A 303 -8.09 -0.07 -4.72
C THR A 303 -7.48 -1.44 -5.02
N HIS A 304 -8.33 -2.46 -5.23
CA HIS A 304 -7.90 -3.85 -5.39
C HIS A 304 -8.14 -4.41 -6.80
N GLY A 305 -7.08 -4.50 -7.61
CA GLY A 305 -7.10 -5.19 -8.90
C GLY A 305 -6.96 -6.70 -8.74
N VAL A 306 -8.05 -7.45 -8.56
CA VAL A 306 -8.00 -8.91 -8.30
C VAL A 306 -7.78 -9.71 -9.59
N PHE A 307 -8.51 -9.36 -10.65
CA PHE A 307 -8.37 -9.91 -12.01
C PHE A 307 -8.07 -11.42 -12.14
N PRO A 308 -8.94 -12.31 -11.62
CA PRO A 308 -8.77 -13.74 -11.82
C PRO A 308 -8.73 -14.09 -13.31
N LYS A 309 -7.96 -15.12 -13.66
CA LYS A 309 -7.81 -15.62 -15.05
C LYS A 309 -7.40 -14.52 -16.05
N ARG A 310 -6.55 -13.58 -15.63
CA ARG A 310 -6.05 -12.47 -16.48
C ARG A 310 -7.18 -11.62 -17.08
N SER A 311 -8.28 -11.46 -16.36
CA SER A 311 -9.43 -10.64 -16.81
C SER A 311 -9.09 -9.16 -17.02
N TRP A 312 -7.93 -8.70 -16.54
CA TRP A 312 -7.36 -7.38 -16.86
C TRP A 312 -7.11 -7.19 -18.37
N GLU A 313 -6.91 -8.25 -19.15
CA GLU A 313 -6.67 -8.17 -20.61
C GLU A 313 -7.87 -7.62 -21.39
N ARG A 314 -9.05 -7.61 -20.79
CA ARG A 314 -10.28 -7.09 -21.40
C ARG A 314 -10.31 -5.56 -21.48
N PHE A 315 -9.46 -4.87 -20.71
CA PHE A 315 -9.45 -3.42 -20.65
C PHE A 315 -8.56 -2.85 -21.75
N ALA A 316 -9.20 -2.28 -22.77
CA ALA A 316 -8.52 -1.58 -23.84
C ALA A 316 -8.03 -0.19 -23.38
N HIS A 317 -6.99 0.31 -24.05
CA HIS A 317 -6.42 1.63 -23.81
C HIS A 317 -6.88 2.62 -24.88
N ASP A 318 -7.57 3.67 -24.45
CA ASP A 318 -7.91 4.82 -25.30
C ASP A 318 -6.66 5.71 -25.45
N LYS A 319 -6.11 5.75 -26.67
CA LYS A 319 -4.96 6.60 -27.03
C LYS A 319 -5.34 8.05 -27.32
N GLY A 320 -6.63 8.40 -27.25
CA GLY A 320 -7.17 9.75 -27.35
C GLY A 320 -8.37 9.85 -28.29
N GLY A 321 -9.46 10.46 -27.78
CA GLY A 321 -10.59 10.93 -28.58
C GLY A 321 -11.69 9.90 -28.84
N SER A 322 -11.54 8.66 -28.39
CA SER A 322 -12.52 7.58 -28.55
C SER A 322 -12.81 6.92 -27.21
N PRO A 323 -13.56 7.59 -26.31
CA PRO A 323 -13.89 7.09 -24.98
C PRO A 323 -14.75 5.82 -25.00
N ASP A 324 -15.32 5.46 -26.16
CA ASP A 324 -16.03 4.21 -26.44
C ASP A 324 -15.07 3.01 -26.62
N SER A 325 -13.83 3.26 -27.05
CA SER A 325 -12.85 2.24 -27.43
C SER A 325 -12.03 1.66 -26.27
N GLY A 326 -12.04 2.30 -25.10
CA GLY A 326 -11.28 1.86 -23.93
C GLY A 326 -11.20 2.89 -22.81
N LEU A 327 -10.36 2.62 -21.82
CA LEU A 327 -10.07 3.55 -20.73
C LEU A 327 -8.83 4.38 -21.06
N THR A 328 -8.87 5.68 -20.74
CA THR A 328 -7.69 6.55 -20.82
C THR A 328 -6.66 6.20 -19.75
N TYR A 329 -7.13 5.92 -18.53
CA TYR A 329 -6.31 5.48 -17.40
C TYR A 329 -7.08 4.46 -16.58
N PHE A 330 -6.36 3.47 -16.05
CA PHE A 330 -6.87 2.55 -15.06
C PHE A 330 -5.91 2.52 -13.87
N TRP A 331 -6.22 3.34 -12.86
CA TRP A 331 -5.45 3.37 -11.63
C TRP A 331 -5.82 2.20 -10.72
N ILE A 332 -4.79 1.47 -10.27
CA ILE A 332 -4.93 0.45 -9.23
C ILE A 332 -3.91 0.70 -8.13
N THR A 333 -4.13 0.17 -6.93
CA THR A 333 -3.07 0.18 -5.90
C THR A 333 -2.21 -1.07 -5.96
N ASP A 334 -1.13 -1.08 -5.16
CA ASP A 334 -0.26 -2.25 -4.99
C ASP A 334 -0.74 -3.27 -3.95
N SER A 335 -2.01 -3.18 -3.51
CA SER A 335 -2.62 -4.14 -2.57
C SER A 335 -2.66 -5.59 -3.08
N CYS A 336 -2.64 -5.78 -4.40
CA CYS A 336 -2.65 -7.10 -5.05
C CYS A 336 -1.33 -7.31 -5.83
N PRO A 337 -0.25 -7.76 -5.16
CA PRO A 337 1.10 -7.75 -5.75
C PRO A 337 1.27 -8.70 -6.94
N LEU A 338 0.49 -9.78 -7.02
CA LEU A 338 0.52 -10.68 -8.18
C LEU A 338 0.00 -9.98 -9.44
N THR A 339 -1.13 -9.28 -9.33
CA THR A 339 -1.69 -8.48 -10.41
C THR A 339 -0.74 -7.36 -10.82
N VAL A 340 -0.16 -6.64 -9.86
CA VAL A 340 0.80 -5.56 -10.14
C VAL A 340 1.93 -6.05 -11.04
N LYS A 341 2.48 -7.24 -10.79
CA LYS A 341 3.52 -7.83 -11.65
C LYS A 341 3.05 -8.05 -13.08
N GLU A 342 1.78 -8.39 -13.27
CA GLU A 342 1.22 -8.65 -14.59
C GLU A 342 0.88 -7.37 -15.36
N VAL A 343 0.39 -6.33 -14.70
CA VAL A 343 -0.10 -5.10 -15.37
C VAL A 343 0.89 -3.94 -15.36
N LYS A 344 1.99 -4.05 -14.58
CA LYS A 344 3.02 -2.99 -14.53
C LYS A 344 3.54 -2.69 -15.95
N ASN A 345 3.56 -1.39 -16.28
CA ASN A 345 3.95 -0.86 -17.58
C ASN A 345 3.05 -1.29 -18.76
N LYS A 346 1.80 -1.71 -18.50
CA LYS A 346 0.82 -2.03 -19.53
C LYS A 346 -0.33 -1.02 -19.50
N PRO A 347 -0.45 -0.12 -20.49
CA PRO A 347 -1.63 0.73 -20.61
C PRO A 347 -2.92 -0.11 -20.70
N PRO A 348 -4.04 0.35 -20.13
CA PRO A 348 -4.23 1.65 -19.47
C PRO A 348 -3.77 1.69 -17.99
N PHE A 349 -3.16 0.62 -17.48
CA PHE A 349 -2.89 0.47 -16.05
C PHE A 349 -1.76 1.36 -15.53
N GLU A 350 -2.04 2.04 -14.42
CA GLU A 350 -1.07 2.81 -13.63
C GLU A 350 -1.19 2.41 -12.16
N VAL A 351 -0.06 2.11 -11.50
CA VAL A 351 -0.06 1.62 -10.11
C VAL A 351 0.25 2.76 -9.15
N LEU A 352 -0.68 3.03 -8.23
CA LEU A 352 -0.53 3.98 -7.13
C LEU A 352 -0.07 3.24 -5.87
N SER A 353 1.15 3.51 -5.40
CA SER A 353 1.71 2.75 -4.27
C SER A 353 1.11 3.15 -2.93
N LEU A 354 0.73 2.15 -2.13
CA LEU A 354 0.28 2.30 -0.74
C LEU A 354 1.43 2.54 0.23
N ALA A 355 2.70 2.43 -0.19
CA ALA A 355 3.86 2.47 0.70
C ALA A 355 3.88 3.70 1.62
N SER A 356 3.58 4.89 1.09
CA SER A 356 3.53 6.13 1.88
C SER A 356 2.37 6.15 2.87
N SER A 357 1.21 5.62 2.47
CA SER A 357 0.04 5.51 3.34
C SER A 357 0.28 4.50 4.45
N ILE A 358 0.84 3.33 4.13
CA ILE A 358 1.20 2.30 5.12
C ILE A 358 2.22 2.87 6.10
N ALA A 359 3.24 3.58 5.61
CA ALA A 359 4.24 4.21 6.48
C ALA A 359 3.59 5.22 7.44
N ALA A 360 2.61 6.01 6.98
CA ALA A 360 1.87 6.95 7.82
C ALA A 360 1.02 6.23 8.89
N THR A 361 0.32 5.14 8.52
CA THR A 361 -0.47 4.34 9.48
C THR A 361 0.40 3.65 10.54
N LEU A 362 1.65 3.34 10.22
CA LEU A 362 2.60 2.72 11.16
C LEU A 362 3.31 3.70 12.11
N GLN A 363 3.10 5.02 11.96
CA GLN A 363 3.67 6.05 12.86
C GLN A 363 2.85 6.24 14.15
N ILE A 364 1.85 5.40 14.41
CA ILE A 364 0.94 5.47 15.55
C ILE A 364 1.54 4.83 16.80
#